data_AF-A0A363UQX3-F1
#
_entry.id   AF-A0A363UQX3-F1
#
_cell.length_a   1.000
_cell.length_b   1.000
_cell.length_c   1.000
_cell.angle_alpha   90.00
_cell.angle_beta   90.00
_cell.angle_gamma   90.00
#
_symmetry.space_group_name_H-M   'P 1'
#
loop_
_entity.id
_entity.type
_entity.pdbx_description
1 polymer ?
#
loop_
_entity_poly.entity_id
_entity_poly.type
_entity_poly.pdbx_seq_one_letter_code
_entity_poly.pdbx_strand_id
1 'polypeptide(L)'
;MPKLLPRWRRRTDTGRADTVPARGTSTEHARLSATLPGVFGREPLLRIDVDVETRRDTDGETLRITAQLDGHVHAPPAPALTPPPVRGRSLKLAAQARVGRAVERVARHPLVREGLTRAAGHLRSQLVIEASTRPLAKGATALIPAGLARIGFGATAADSSPYPVVEAWQGPASKRGGASHVGVVQISKRHLPPGVQRSLGERPFNLSAVIAHQLTPEDD
;
A
#
# COMPACT_ATOMS: atom_id res chain seq x y z
N MET A 1 -26.98 -15.62 14.48
CA MET A 1 -26.18 -15.15 13.32
C MET A 1 -24.97 -14.38 13.82
N PRO A 2 -23.73 -14.79 13.51
CA PRO A 2 -22.54 -14.15 14.06
C PRO A 2 -22.30 -12.79 13.39
N LYS A 3 -22.15 -11.75 14.20
CA LYS A 3 -21.82 -10.38 13.77
C LYS A 3 -20.35 -10.34 13.34
N LEU A 4 -20.09 -10.23 12.03
CA LEU A 4 -18.74 -10.05 11.49
C LEU A 4 -18.37 -8.58 11.55
N LEU A 5 -17.73 -8.19 12.65
CA LEU A 5 -17.00 -6.93 12.77
C LEU A 5 -15.71 -7.01 11.94
N PRO A 6 -15.21 -5.89 11.39
CA PRO A 6 -13.83 -5.83 10.91
C PRO A 6 -12.91 -6.23 12.06
N ARG A 7 -12.15 -7.32 11.89
CA ARG A 7 -11.16 -7.78 12.88
C ARG A 7 -9.89 -6.97 12.69
N TRP A 8 -9.81 -5.86 13.40
CA TRP A 8 -8.58 -5.10 13.56
C TRP A 8 -7.64 -5.89 14.47
N ARG A 9 -6.56 -6.45 13.90
CA ARG A 9 -5.44 -6.99 14.70
C ARG A 9 -4.26 -6.05 14.56
N ARG A 10 -4.06 -5.21 15.57
CA ARG A 10 -2.79 -4.51 15.80
C ARG A 10 -1.89 -5.46 16.59
N ARG A 11 -0.74 -5.83 16.04
CA ARG A 11 0.32 -6.51 16.79
C ARG A 11 1.50 -5.54 16.86
N THR A 12 1.71 -4.96 18.03
CA THR A 12 2.94 -4.25 18.37
C THR A 12 3.86 -5.31 18.95
N ASP A 13 4.82 -5.77 18.16
CA ASP A 13 5.86 -6.67 18.67
C ASP A 13 7.02 -5.79 19.14
N THR A 14 6.97 -5.38 20.42
CA THR A 14 8.17 -4.90 21.09
C THR A 14 8.99 -6.14 21.40
N GLY A 15 9.87 -6.54 20.48
CA GLY A 15 10.76 -7.67 20.67
C GLY A 15 11.67 -7.43 21.87
N ARG A 16 11.25 -7.88 23.06
CA ARG A 16 12.11 -8.07 24.22
C ARG A 16 12.81 -9.41 24.05
N ALA A 17 13.93 -9.39 23.32
CA ALA A 17 14.94 -10.42 23.47
C ALA A 17 15.71 -10.11 24.77
N ASP A 18 15.48 -10.91 25.80
CA ASP A 18 16.31 -10.94 27.01
C ASP A 18 17.70 -11.49 26.65
N THR A 19 18.54 -10.63 26.06
CA THR A 19 19.99 -10.73 26.02
C THR A 19 20.48 -9.30 25.96
N VAL A 20 21.14 -8.81 27.02
CA VAL A 20 21.69 -7.45 27.12
C VAL A 20 22.47 -7.11 25.85
N PRO A 21 22.01 -6.20 24.97
CA PRO A 21 22.82 -5.72 23.86
C PRO A 21 23.50 -4.41 24.27
N ALA A 22 24.70 -4.21 23.76
CA ALA A 22 25.40 -2.93 23.82
C ALA A 22 24.46 -1.78 23.42
N ARG A 23 24.51 -0.67 24.18
CA ARG A 23 23.86 0.61 23.81
C ARG A 23 24.26 0.97 22.37
N GLY A 24 23.34 0.91 21.42
CA GLY A 24 23.65 1.37 20.06
C GLY A 24 22.52 1.31 19.04
N THR A 25 21.72 0.25 19.01
CA THR A 25 20.71 0.06 17.96
C THR A 25 19.37 -0.39 18.53
N SER A 26 18.30 0.31 18.15
CA SER A 26 16.93 -0.08 18.49
C SER A 26 16.09 -0.17 17.22
N THR A 27 15.40 -1.30 17.03
CA THR A 27 14.44 -1.48 15.94
C THR A 27 13.04 -1.61 16.51
N GLU A 28 12.12 -0.79 16.03
CA GLU A 28 10.70 -0.84 16.36
C GLU A 28 9.92 -1.32 15.13
N HIS A 29 9.01 -2.28 15.33
CA HIS A 29 8.15 -2.81 14.27
C HIS A 29 6.67 -2.68 14.63
N ALA A 30 5.86 -2.22 13.68
CA ALA A 30 4.42 -2.15 13.83
C ALA A 30 3.73 -2.65 12.57
N ARG A 31 2.87 -3.67 12.73
CA ARG A 31 2.08 -4.25 11.63
C ARG A 31 0.59 -4.02 11.83
N LEU A 32 -0.05 -3.58 10.76
CA LEU A 32 -1.49 -3.42 10.62
C LEU A 32 -1.98 -4.26 9.44
N SER A 33 -3.05 -5.03 9.66
CA SER A 33 -3.70 -5.81 8.60
C SER A 33 -5.20 -5.60 8.64
N ALA A 34 -5.81 -5.39 7.48
CA ALA A 34 -7.24 -5.26 7.30
C ALA A 34 -7.69 -6.14 6.12
N THR A 35 -8.85 -6.76 6.26
CA THR A 35 -9.42 -7.63 5.23
C THR A 35 -10.89 -7.29 5.04
N LEU A 36 -11.28 -6.95 3.81
CA LEU A 36 -12.66 -6.83 3.39
C LEU A 36 -13.14 -8.20 2.88
N PRO A 37 -14.12 -8.83 3.55
CA PRO A 37 -14.59 -10.14 3.15
C PRO A 37 -15.34 -10.07 1.80
N GLY A 38 -15.24 -11.16 1.04
CA GLY A 38 -16.10 -11.45 -0.12
C GLY A 38 -17.57 -11.34 0.21
N VAL A 39 -18.34 -10.57 -0.57
CA VAL A 39 -19.82 -10.58 -0.48
C VAL A 39 -20.43 -11.76 -1.24
N PHE A 40 -19.67 -12.35 -2.17
CA PHE A 40 -20.16 -13.36 -3.13
C PHE A 40 -19.28 -14.61 -3.26
N GLY A 41 -18.25 -14.75 -2.43
CA GLY A 41 -17.28 -15.84 -2.52
C GLY A 41 -16.52 -16.07 -1.21
N ARG A 42 -15.69 -17.12 -1.17
CA ARG A 42 -14.83 -17.45 -0.03
C ARG A 42 -13.57 -16.56 0.06
N GLU A 43 -13.22 -15.88 -1.03
CA GLU A 43 -12.02 -15.03 -1.11
C GLU A 43 -12.30 -13.59 -0.65
N PRO A 44 -11.33 -12.93 0.00
CA PRO A 44 -11.48 -11.54 0.41
C PRO A 44 -11.44 -10.61 -0.81
N LEU A 45 -12.39 -9.67 -0.89
CA LEU A 45 -12.41 -8.64 -1.93
C LEU A 45 -11.14 -7.81 -1.92
N LEU A 46 -10.63 -7.52 -0.72
CA LEU A 46 -9.47 -6.68 -0.52
C LEU A 46 -8.75 -7.09 0.75
N ARG A 47 -7.43 -7.17 0.67
CA ARG A 47 -6.53 -7.31 1.79
C ARG A 47 -5.53 -6.17 1.75
N ILE A 48 -5.35 -5.52 2.89
CA ILE A 48 -4.40 -4.44 3.10
C ILE A 48 -3.48 -4.88 4.23
N ASP A 49 -2.19 -5.00 3.96
CA ASP A 49 -1.14 -5.21 4.95
C ASP A 49 -0.22 -3.99 4.96
N VAL A 50 0.05 -3.44 6.13
CA VAL A 50 1.00 -2.34 6.32
C VAL A 50 1.98 -2.75 7.40
N ASP A 51 3.27 -2.69 7.08
CA ASP A 51 4.38 -2.91 7.99
C ASP A 51 5.20 -1.62 8.10
N VAL A 52 5.52 -1.23 9.32
CA VAL A 52 6.32 -0.05 9.64
C VAL A 52 7.50 -0.50 10.47
N GLU A 53 8.69 -0.30 9.95
CA GLU A 53 9.96 -0.57 10.62
C GLU A 53 10.70 0.74 10.84
N THR A 54 11.06 1.02 12.08
CA THR A 54 11.89 2.16 12.45
C THR A 54 13.19 1.63 13.04
N ARG A 55 14.31 1.92 12.39
CA ARG A 55 15.66 1.56 12.86
C ARG A 55 16.38 2.81 13.32
N ARG A 56 16.81 2.84 14.58
CA ARG A 56 17.69 3.88 15.10
C ARG A 56 19.10 3.32 15.25
N ASP A 57 20.05 4.08 14.72
CA ASP A 57 21.48 3.80 14.80
C ASP A 57 22.21 5.04 15.32
N THR A 58 23.51 4.94 15.60
CA THR A 58 24.33 6.06 16.08
C THR A 58 24.36 7.23 15.10
N ASP A 59 24.26 6.93 13.80
CA ASP A 59 24.46 7.90 12.72
C ASP A 59 23.13 8.45 12.16
N GLY A 60 21.99 8.04 12.72
CA GLY A 60 20.66 8.51 12.31
C GLY A 60 19.58 7.43 12.35
N GLU A 61 18.40 7.80 11.87
CA GLU A 61 17.21 6.96 11.87
C GLU A 61 16.83 6.58 10.44
N THR A 62 16.34 5.36 10.25
CA THR A 62 15.72 4.90 9.01
C THR A 62 14.31 4.43 9.32
N LEU A 63 13.34 4.99 8.61
CA LEU A 63 11.94 4.59 8.62
C LEU A 63 11.62 3.89 7.31
N ARG A 64 11.08 2.67 7.39
CA ARG A 64 10.59 1.92 6.25
C ARG A 64 9.13 1.56 6.45
N ILE A 65 8.29 2.00 5.54
CA ILE A 65 6.86 1.67 5.48
C ILE A 65 6.64 0.80 4.25
N THR A 66 6.13 -0.41 4.45
CA THR A 66 5.74 -1.31 3.36
C THR A 66 4.24 -1.53 3.44
N ALA A 67 3.51 -1.13 2.41
CA ALA A 67 2.09 -1.45 2.25
C ALA A 67 1.89 -2.40 1.07
N GLN A 68 1.06 -3.41 1.27
CA GLN A 68 0.64 -4.39 0.27
C GLN A 68 -0.87 -4.38 0.20
N LEU A 69 -1.37 -4.33 -1.03
CA LEU A 69 -2.78 -4.35 -1.36
C LEU A 69 -3.00 -5.52 -2.33
N ASP A 70 -3.79 -6.50 -1.91
CA ASP A 70 -4.20 -7.61 -2.77
C ASP A 70 -5.73 -7.58 -2.88
N GLY A 71 -6.26 -7.55 -4.10
CA GLY A 71 -7.69 -7.48 -4.35
C GLY A 71 -8.13 -8.45 -5.45
N HIS A 72 -9.22 -9.16 -5.19
CA HIS A 72 -9.92 -9.97 -6.19
C HIS A 72 -11.15 -9.20 -6.63
N VAL A 73 -11.13 -8.67 -7.84
CA VAL A 73 -12.27 -7.97 -8.42
C VAL A 73 -12.99 -8.97 -9.31
N HIS A 74 -13.97 -9.68 -8.76
CA HIS A 74 -14.87 -10.48 -9.59
C HIS A 74 -15.94 -9.55 -10.18
N ALA A 75 -16.13 -9.63 -11.50
CA ALA A 75 -17.36 -9.12 -12.09
C ALA A 75 -18.52 -10.00 -11.57
N PRO A 76 -19.59 -9.44 -10.99
CA PRO A 76 -20.72 -10.28 -10.58
C PRO A 76 -21.31 -10.94 -11.85
N PRO A 77 -21.46 -12.28 -11.90
CA PRO A 77 -22.20 -12.91 -12.98
C PRO A 77 -23.63 -12.40 -12.86
N ALA A 78 -24.09 -11.60 -13.81
CA ALA A 78 -25.37 -10.92 -13.69
C ALA A 78 -26.50 -11.94 -13.53
N PRO A 79 -27.21 -11.99 -12.39
CA PRO A 79 -28.46 -12.70 -12.33
C PRO A 79 -29.59 -11.66 -12.33
N ALA A 80 -30.60 -11.87 -13.17
CA ALA A 80 -31.87 -11.17 -13.03
C ALA A 80 -32.46 -11.52 -11.66
N LEU A 81 -32.28 -10.66 -10.65
CA LEU A 81 -32.77 -10.91 -9.30
C LEU A 81 -33.96 -10.01 -8.99
N THR A 82 -35.12 -10.64 -9.03
CA THR A 82 -36.41 -10.14 -8.54
C THR A 82 -36.28 -9.71 -7.07
N PRO A 83 -36.74 -8.51 -6.69
CA PRO A 83 -36.58 -8.01 -5.32
C PRO A 83 -37.39 -8.84 -4.31
N PRO A 84 -36.84 -9.16 -3.12
CA PRO A 84 -37.58 -9.87 -2.08
C PRO A 84 -38.59 -8.94 -1.37
N PRO A 85 -39.75 -9.46 -0.93
CA PRO A 85 -40.74 -8.67 -0.20
C PRO A 85 -40.26 -8.34 1.21
N VAL A 86 -40.34 -7.06 1.58
CA VAL A 86 -39.89 -6.54 2.87
C VAL A 86 -41.02 -6.58 3.90
N ARG A 87 -40.83 -7.32 5.00
CA ARG A 87 -41.58 -7.15 6.25
C ARG A 87 -40.66 -7.11 7.46
N GLY A 88 -40.79 -6.04 8.28
CA GLY A 88 -40.71 -6.15 9.74
C GLY A 88 -39.40 -5.81 10.47
N ARG A 89 -39.29 -4.55 10.91
CA ARG A 89 -38.72 -4.02 12.18
C ARG A 89 -37.38 -4.56 12.72
N SER A 90 -36.32 -3.74 12.57
CA SER A 90 -35.39 -3.36 13.67
C SER A 90 -34.46 -2.22 13.24
N LEU A 91 -34.44 -1.13 14.02
CA LEU A 91 -33.74 0.13 13.70
C LEU A 91 -32.20 0.02 13.65
N LYS A 92 -31.60 -1.05 14.19
CA LYS A 92 -30.16 -1.34 14.02
C LYS A 92 -29.80 -2.02 12.70
N LEU A 93 -30.75 -2.69 12.04
CA LEU A 93 -30.59 -3.22 10.68
C LEU A 93 -30.75 -2.14 9.61
N ALA A 94 -31.37 -1.00 9.93
CA ALA A 94 -31.56 0.09 8.97
C ALA A 94 -30.22 0.77 8.58
N ALA A 95 -29.24 0.84 9.49
CA ALA A 95 -27.91 1.40 9.21
C ALA A 95 -27.07 0.43 8.36
N GLN A 96 -27.03 -0.86 8.71
CA GLN A 96 -26.35 -1.88 7.91
C GLN A 96 -27.03 -2.11 6.54
N ALA A 97 -28.36 -2.10 6.49
CA ALA A 97 -29.10 -2.19 5.23
C ALA A 97 -29.01 -0.89 4.41
N ARG A 98 -28.64 0.26 4.99
CA ARG A 98 -28.34 1.49 4.25
C ARG A 98 -26.93 1.47 3.68
N VAL A 99 -25.94 0.98 4.42
CA VAL A 99 -24.57 0.77 3.90
C VAL A 99 -24.57 -0.31 2.82
N GLY A 100 -25.25 -1.44 3.06
CA GLY A 100 -25.44 -2.49 2.05
C GLY A 100 -26.15 -1.97 0.81
N ARG A 101 -27.26 -1.24 0.95
CA ARG A 101 -27.97 -0.62 -0.19
C ARG A 101 -27.18 0.50 -0.87
N ALA A 102 -26.29 1.21 -0.17
CA ALA A 102 -25.45 2.25 -0.75
C ALA A 102 -24.32 1.62 -1.57
N VAL A 103 -23.63 0.62 -1.02
CA VAL A 103 -22.61 -0.17 -1.74
C VAL A 103 -23.25 -0.87 -2.94
N GLU A 104 -24.44 -1.44 -2.79
CA GLU A 104 -25.17 -2.10 -3.86
C GLU A 104 -25.67 -1.10 -4.92
N ARG A 105 -26.04 0.13 -4.55
CA ARG A 105 -26.44 1.19 -5.48
C ARG A 105 -25.25 1.80 -6.23
N VAL A 106 -24.10 1.90 -5.59
CA VAL A 106 -22.82 2.29 -6.21
C VAL A 106 -22.32 1.20 -7.15
N ALA A 107 -22.39 -0.08 -6.76
CA ALA A 107 -22.04 -1.22 -7.61
C ALA A 107 -22.99 -1.40 -8.81
N ARG A 108 -24.23 -0.92 -8.72
CA ARG A 108 -25.21 -0.90 -9.83
C ARG A 108 -25.02 0.28 -10.77
N HIS A 109 -24.15 1.25 -10.47
CA HIS A 109 -23.94 2.40 -11.33
C HIS A 109 -23.24 1.94 -12.62
N PRO A 110 -23.76 2.23 -13.83
CA PRO A 110 -23.25 1.69 -15.08
C PRO A 110 -21.76 2.01 -15.32
N LEU A 111 -21.29 3.20 -14.94
CA LEU A 111 -19.86 3.56 -15.02
C LEU A 111 -18.97 2.77 -14.04
N VAL A 112 -19.48 2.48 -12.84
CA VAL A 112 -18.75 1.68 -11.84
C VAL A 112 -18.74 0.23 -12.28
N ARG A 113 -19.84 -0.25 -12.87
CA ARG A 113 -19.98 -1.60 -13.38
C ARG A 113 -19.10 -1.84 -14.61
N GLU A 114 -19.04 -0.88 -15.54
CA GLU A 114 -18.15 -0.90 -16.71
C GLU A 114 -16.67 -0.84 -16.27
N GLY A 115 -16.35 0.01 -15.29
CA GLY A 115 -15.03 0.08 -14.66
C GLY A 115 -14.64 -1.20 -13.92
N LEU A 116 -15.58 -1.84 -13.21
CA LEU A 116 -15.38 -3.11 -12.51
C LEU A 116 -15.27 -4.29 -13.48
N THR A 117 -16.00 -4.29 -14.61
CA THR A 117 -15.85 -5.32 -15.65
C THR A 117 -14.56 -5.20 -16.44
N ARG A 118 -14.02 -3.97 -16.64
CA ARG A 118 -12.67 -3.78 -17.20
C ARG A 118 -11.56 -4.07 -16.19
N ALA A 119 -11.86 -3.94 -14.90
CA ALA A 119 -10.96 -4.25 -13.80
C ALA A 119 -11.14 -5.67 -13.25
N ALA A 120 -11.96 -6.51 -13.90
CA ALA A 120 -12.15 -7.89 -13.49
C ALA A 120 -10.80 -8.62 -13.60
N GLY A 121 -10.33 -9.16 -12.48
CA GLY A 121 -8.98 -9.68 -12.36
C GLY A 121 -8.38 -9.48 -10.97
N HIS A 122 -7.13 -9.88 -10.85
CA HIS A 122 -6.37 -9.78 -9.61
C HIS A 122 -5.53 -8.50 -9.63
N LEU A 123 -5.82 -7.61 -8.68
CA LEU A 123 -5.04 -6.40 -8.44
C LEU A 123 -4.05 -6.66 -7.32
N ARG A 124 -2.77 -6.44 -7.60
CA ARG A 124 -1.71 -6.45 -6.61
C ARG A 124 -0.96 -5.14 -6.65
N SER A 125 -0.97 -4.39 -5.54
CA SER A 125 -0.21 -3.15 -5.41
C SER A 125 0.72 -3.22 -4.20
N GLN A 126 1.93 -2.71 -4.37
CA GLN A 126 2.92 -2.58 -3.32
C GLN A 126 3.43 -1.14 -3.27
N LEU A 127 3.47 -0.58 -2.07
CA LEU A 127 4.06 0.71 -1.78
C LEU A 127 5.19 0.50 -0.77
N VAL A 128 6.39 0.97 -1.09
CA VAL A 128 7.52 0.97 -0.16
C VAL A 128 8.00 2.41 -0.04
N ILE A 129 7.90 2.98 1.15
CA ILE A 129 8.45 4.29 1.46
C ILE A 129 9.60 4.07 2.43
N GLU A 130 10.79 4.51 2.06
CA GLU A 130 11.95 4.48 2.93
C GLU A 130 12.50 5.89 3.07
N ALA A 131 12.68 6.33 4.31
CA ALA A 131 13.25 7.62 4.65
C ALA A 131 14.41 7.41 5.61
N SER A 132 15.50 8.14 5.43
CA SER A 132 16.66 8.03 6.30
C SER A 132 17.28 9.39 6.56
N THR A 133 17.65 9.62 7.83
CA THR A 133 18.48 10.75 8.24
C THR A 133 19.95 10.38 8.39
N ARG A 134 20.34 9.19 7.91
CA ARG A 134 21.73 8.74 7.93
C ARG A 134 22.48 9.28 6.73
N PRO A 135 23.80 9.49 6.85
CA PRO A 135 24.64 9.75 5.68
C PRO A 135 24.66 8.50 4.79
N LEU A 136 24.12 8.61 3.59
CA LEU A 136 24.08 7.52 2.60
C LEU A 136 25.05 7.83 1.48
N ALA A 137 25.96 6.90 1.17
CA ALA A 137 26.98 7.09 0.13
C ALA A 137 26.41 7.40 -1.27
N LYS A 138 25.18 6.93 -1.56
CA LYS A 138 24.46 7.20 -2.80
C LYS A 138 23.18 8.02 -2.58
N GLY A 139 23.06 8.72 -1.45
CA GLY A 139 21.87 9.50 -1.13
C GLY A 139 20.58 8.68 -1.16
N ALA A 140 19.49 9.28 -1.61
CA ALA A 140 18.19 8.63 -1.76
C ALA A 140 18.20 7.43 -2.71
N THR A 141 19.14 7.35 -3.65
CA THR A 141 19.30 6.20 -4.55
C THR A 141 19.71 4.93 -3.79
N ALA A 142 20.40 5.06 -2.65
CA ALA A 142 20.73 3.92 -1.79
C ALA A 142 19.47 3.24 -1.19
N LEU A 143 18.35 3.95 -1.16
CA LEU A 143 17.07 3.47 -0.63
C LEU A 143 16.20 2.78 -1.69
N ILE A 144 16.63 2.76 -2.96
CA ILE A 144 15.90 2.09 -4.03
C ILE A 144 16.12 0.56 -3.90
N PRO A 145 15.04 -0.25 -3.94
CA PRO A 145 15.16 -1.70 -3.95
C PRO A 145 16.08 -2.20 -5.08
N ALA A 146 17.01 -3.11 -4.75
CA ALA A 146 18.03 -3.58 -5.68
C ALA A 146 17.46 -4.17 -6.99
N GLY A 147 16.27 -4.77 -6.96
CA GLY A 147 15.60 -5.26 -8.17
C GLY A 147 15.23 -4.14 -9.15
N LEU A 148 14.84 -2.97 -8.65
CA LEU A 148 14.52 -1.81 -9.47
C LEU A 148 15.77 -1.12 -10.02
N ALA A 149 16.83 -1.06 -9.21
CA ALA A 149 18.12 -0.53 -9.65
C ALA A 149 18.67 -1.30 -10.87
N ARG A 150 18.46 -2.62 -10.93
CA ARG A 150 18.91 -3.47 -12.06
C ARG A 150 18.19 -3.18 -13.37
N ILE A 151 16.97 -2.66 -13.33
CA ILE A 151 16.17 -2.33 -14.52
C ILE A 151 16.25 -0.83 -14.89
N GLY A 152 17.18 -0.10 -14.27
CA GLY A 152 17.51 1.28 -14.65
C GLY A 152 16.95 2.38 -13.74
N PHE A 153 16.21 2.05 -12.67
CA PHE A 153 15.79 3.07 -11.69
C PHE A 153 16.98 3.55 -10.86
N GLY A 154 16.97 4.83 -10.47
CA GLY A 154 18.05 5.43 -9.69
C GLY A 154 19.27 5.84 -10.52
N ALA A 155 19.14 5.92 -11.84
CA ALA A 155 20.21 6.45 -12.70
C ALA A 155 20.45 7.94 -12.42
N THR A 156 19.38 8.67 -12.10
CA THR A 156 19.47 10.05 -11.63
C THR A 156 19.48 10.08 -10.11
N ALA A 157 20.60 10.49 -9.54
CA ALA A 157 20.69 10.70 -8.09
C ALA A 157 19.83 11.89 -7.70
N ALA A 158 18.96 11.69 -6.70
CA ALA A 158 18.14 12.77 -6.17
C ALA A 158 19.04 13.95 -5.84
N ASP A 159 20.15 13.76 -5.13
CA ASP A 159 21.11 14.78 -4.68
C ASP A 159 21.78 15.61 -5.78
N SER A 160 21.67 15.25 -7.05
CA SER A 160 22.26 16.01 -8.16
C SER A 160 21.23 16.84 -8.96
N SER A 161 19.93 16.69 -8.68
CA SER A 161 18.83 17.32 -9.43
C SER A 161 18.23 18.54 -8.70
N PRO A 162 17.97 19.69 -9.31
CA PRO A 162 17.28 20.80 -8.61
C PRO A 162 15.86 20.43 -8.12
N TYR A 163 15.25 19.37 -8.65
CA TYR A 163 13.89 18.91 -8.32
C TYR A 163 13.87 17.46 -7.83
N PRO A 164 12.82 17.03 -7.09
CA PRO A 164 12.57 15.61 -6.83
C PRO A 164 12.64 14.78 -8.10
N VAL A 165 13.30 13.63 -8.03
CA VAL A 165 13.42 12.73 -9.17
C VAL A 165 12.21 11.82 -9.18
N VAL A 166 11.54 11.74 -10.32
CA VAL A 166 10.41 10.84 -10.55
C VAL A 166 10.73 9.99 -11.78
N GLU A 167 10.75 8.68 -11.59
CA GLU A 167 10.98 7.71 -12.63
C GLU A 167 9.76 6.79 -12.68
N ALA A 168 9.32 6.44 -13.89
CA ALA A 168 8.18 5.54 -14.07
C ALA A 168 8.46 4.56 -15.19
N TRP A 169 7.99 3.34 -15.00
CA TRP A 169 8.04 2.27 -15.99
C TRP A 169 6.67 1.62 -16.08
N GLN A 170 6.25 1.32 -17.30
CA GLN A 170 5.04 0.54 -17.56
C GLN A 170 5.36 -0.57 -18.55
N GLY A 171 4.71 -1.72 -18.37
CA GLY A 171 4.90 -2.85 -19.26
C GLY A 171 3.89 -3.97 -19.02
N PRO A 172 3.95 -5.04 -19.82
CA PRO A 172 3.06 -6.18 -19.65
C PRO A 172 3.33 -6.88 -18.33
N ALA A 173 2.27 -7.25 -17.61
CA ALA A 173 2.36 -8.00 -16.36
C ALA A 173 2.72 -9.48 -16.58
N SER A 174 2.25 -10.05 -17.69
CA SER A 174 2.50 -11.45 -18.05
C SER A 174 2.42 -11.66 -19.57
N LYS A 175 2.86 -12.82 -20.05
CA LYS A 175 2.67 -13.24 -21.45
C LYS A 175 1.20 -13.41 -21.84
N ARG A 176 0.31 -13.66 -20.86
CA ARG A 176 -1.13 -13.82 -21.04
C ARG A 176 -1.90 -12.50 -21.02
N GLY A 177 -1.19 -11.37 -20.86
CA GLY A 177 -1.78 -10.04 -20.74
C GLY A 177 -1.67 -9.47 -19.33
N GLY A 178 -2.37 -8.37 -19.11
CA GLY A 178 -2.28 -7.56 -17.89
C GLY A 178 -1.24 -6.44 -18.00
N ALA A 179 -1.32 -5.48 -17.08
CA ALA A 179 -0.49 -4.29 -17.06
C ALA A 179 0.24 -4.18 -15.72
N SER A 180 1.53 -3.84 -15.77
CA SER A 180 2.35 -3.53 -14.62
C SER A 180 2.86 -2.11 -14.75
N HIS A 181 2.84 -1.37 -13.66
CA HIS A 181 3.41 -0.03 -13.59
C HIS A 181 4.18 0.10 -12.28
N VAL A 182 5.40 0.60 -12.39
CA VAL A 182 6.28 0.90 -11.27
C VAL A 182 6.67 2.37 -11.36
N GLY A 183 6.47 3.11 -10.28
CA GLY A 183 6.93 4.48 -10.11
C GLY A 183 7.90 4.56 -8.93
N VAL A 184 8.94 5.36 -9.08
CA VAL A 184 9.91 5.67 -8.02
C VAL A 184 10.00 7.19 -7.90
N VAL A 185 9.85 7.68 -6.68
CA VAL A 185 10.04 9.08 -6.32
C VAL A 185 11.21 9.16 -5.35
N GLN A 186 12.16 10.04 -5.63
CA GLN A 186 13.29 10.29 -4.76
C GLN A 186 13.33 11.76 -4.34
N ILE A 187 13.46 11.98 -3.03
CA ILE A 187 13.50 13.29 -2.40
C ILE A 187 14.75 13.36 -1.53
N SER A 188 15.51 14.43 -1.66
CA SER A 188 16.61 14.75 -0.75
C SER A 188 16.27 15.97 0.10
N LYS A 189 17.08 16.22 1.13
CA LYS A 189 16.89 17.33 2.08
C LYS A 189 16.59 18.67 1.41
N ARG A 190 17.30 19.02 0.34
CA ARG A 190 17.13 20.33 -0.33
C ARG A 190 15.78 20.50 -1.04
N HIS A 191 15.08 19.41 -1.32
CA HIS A 191 13.74 19.46 -1.91
C HIS A 191 12.65 19.69 -0.86
N LEU A 192 13.00 19.64 0.44
CA LEU A 192 12.03 19.86 1.51
C LEU A 192 11.71 21.36 1.66
N PRO A 193 10.55 21.71 2.23
CA PRO A 193 10.26 23.10 2.58
C PRO A 193 11.32 23.68 3.55
N PRO A 194 11.65 24.99 3.48
CA PRO A 194 12.70 25.59 4.30
C PRO A 194 12.50 25.44 5.82
N GLY A 195 11.25 25.34 6.29
CA GLY A 195 10.96 25.06 7.70
C GLY A 195 11.43 23.69 8.15
N VAL A 196 11.24 22.67 7.30
CA VAL A 196 11.66 21.29 7.55
C VAL A 196 13.18 21.14 7.39
N GLN A 197 13.78 21.83 6.42
CA GLN A 197 15.23 21.86 6.28
C GLN A 197 15.91 22.42 7.54
N ARG A 198 15.36 23.51 8.09
CA ARG A 198 15.85 24.11 9.34
C ARG A 198 15.68 23.19 10.55
N SER A 199 14.54 22.49 10.68
CA SER A 199 14.33 21.56 11.80
C SER A 199 15.26 20.35 11.75
N LEU A 200 15.70 19.94 10.56
CA LEU A 200 16.70 18.89 10.38
C LEU A 200 18.13 19.34 10.69
N GLY A 201 18.39 20.66 10.78
CA GLY A 201 19.71 21.21 11.10
C GLY A 201 20.76 20.76 10.09
N GLU A 202 21.86 20.16 10.56
CA GLU A 202 22.92 19.58 9.71
C GLU A 202 22.65 18.13 9.29
N ARG A 203 21.61 17.48 9.83
CA ARG A 203 21.36 16.06 9.54
C ARG A 203 21.03 15.88 8.06
N PRO A 204 21.60 14.86 7.38
CA PRO A 204 21.18 14.53 6.04
C PRO A 204 19.72 14.03 6.06
N PHE A 205 19.05 14.10 4.92
CA PHE A 205 17.72 13.52 4.75
C PHE A 205 17.57 13.01 3.33
N ASN A 206 17.13 11.77 3.23
CA ASN A 206 16.88 11.06 1.99
C ASN A 206 15.57 10.30 2.10
N LEU A 207 14.77 10.31 1.05
CA LEU A 207 13.53 9.57 0.96
C LEU A 207 13.40 8.95 -0.43
N SER A 208 13.04 7.67 -0.48
CA SER A 208 12.59 6.98 -1.68
C SER A 208 11.20 6.42 -1.46
N ALA A 209 10.29 6.64 -2.40
CA ALA A 209 8.97 6.04 -2.41
C ALA A 209 8.81 5.26 -3.72
N VAL A 210 8.51 3.98 -3.60
CA VAL A 210 8.27 3.06 -4.71
C VAL A 210 6.82 2.65 -4.67
N ILE A 211 6.11 2.84 -5.78
CA ILE A 211 4.78 2.30 -5.99
C ILE A 211 4.82 1.32 -7.16
N ALA A 212 4.39 0.09 -6.94
CA ALA A 212 4.22 -0.90 -7.97
C ALA A 212 2.76 -1.35 -7.97
N HIS A 213 2.13 -1.44 -9.13
CA HIS A 213 0.84 -2.11 -9.26
C HIS A 213 0.83 -3.00 -10.49
N GLN A 214 0.17 -4.13 -10.32
CA GLN A 214 0.00 -5.15 -11.32
C GLN A 214 -1.48 -5.50 -11.38
N LEU A 215 -2.02 -5.45 -12.58
CA LEU A 215 -3.35 -5.96 -12.90
C LEU A 215 -3.16 -7.19 -13.78
N THR A 216 -3.49 -8.36 -13.27
CA THR A 216 -3.52 -9.60 -14.04
C THR A 216 -4.96 -9.99 -14.33
N PRO A 217 -5.27 -10.45 -15.55
CA PRO A 217 -6.58 -11.04 -15.82
C PRO A 217 -6.78 -12.27 -14.93
N GLU A 218 -8.04 -12.58 -14.62
CA GLU A 218 -8.42 -13.83 -13.97
C GLU A 218 -8.11 -14.98 -14.95
N ASP A 219 -7.42 -16.03 -14.50
CA ASP A 219 -7.21 -17.22 -15.33
C ASP A 219 -8.56 -17.97 -15.40
N ASP A 220 -9.18 -18.01 -16.59
CA ASP A 220 -10.35 -18.88 -16.90
C ASP A 220 -10.00 -20.38 -16.83
#